data_AF-A0A3P7NC65-F1
#
_entry.id   AF-A0A3P7NC65-F1
#
_cell.length_a   1.000
_cell.length_b   1.000
_cell.length_c   1.000
_cell.angle_alpha   90.00
_cell.angle_beta   90.00
_cell.angle_gamma   90.00
#
_symmetry.space_group_name_H-M   'P 1'
#
loop_
_entity.id
_entity.type
_entity.pdbx_description
1 polymer ?
#
loop_
_entity_poly.entity_id
_entity_poly.type
_entity_poly.pdbx_seq_one_letter_code
_entity_poly.pdbx_strand_id
1 'polypeptide(L)'
;MVNDVAFGAQRLKGCNPFVIQLCTELPPSMECIREWIKPHLEGWTLQQTIVAKRLYVVDYAIMRGLHCRPGRLFLFTDSSDDWLQAKLWFNLADACHHMIAGRLLNHLLLESIYVSMRRNLAQSHPIYQLLAPHFRSLLAVNRYLLSFSAL
;
A
#
# COMPACT_ATOMS: atom_id res chain seq x y z
N MET A 1 -14.83 9.96 -0.62
CA MET A 1 -13.68 10.38 -1.45
C MET A 1 -13.70 11.86 -1.85
N VAL A 2 -14.79 12.60 -1.58
CA VAL A 2 -14.84 14.05 -1.81
C VAL A 2 -13.96 14.80 -0.79
N ASN A 3 -13.96 14.38 0.47
CA ASN A 3 -13.17 15.00 1.55
C ASN A 3 -11.71 14.50 1.56
N ASP A 4 -10.76 15.44 1.46
CA ASP A 4 -9.31 15.17 1.44
C ASP A 4 -8.74 14.72 2.79
N VAL A 5 -9.33 15.12 3.92
CA VAL A 5 -8.96 14.63 5.25
C VAL A 5 -9.30 13.14 5.36
N ALA A 6 -10.48 12.74 4.89
CA ALA A 6 -10.89 11.34 4.89
C ALA A 6 -10.03 10.51 3.92
N PHE A 7 -9.70 11.08 2.76
CA PHE A 7 -8.75 10.49 1.81
C PHE A 7 -7.40 10.26 2.51
N GLY A 8 -6.76 11.30 3.06
CA GLY A 8 -5.51 11.19 3.80
C GLY A 8 -5.55 10.19 4.95
N ALA A 9 -6.62 10.20 5.75
CA ALA A 9 -6.75 9.30 6.90
C ALA A 9 -6.77 7.81 6.51
N GLN A 10 -7.24 7.45 5.31
CA GLN A 10 -7.19 6.06 4.82
C GLN A 10 -5.77 5.49 4.79
N ARG A 11 -4.74 6.33 4.67
CA ARG A 11 -3.33 5.88 4.65
C ARG A 11 -2.80 5.49 6.01
N LEU A 12 -3.48 5.90 7.09
CA LEU A 12 -3.08 5.59 8.46
C LEU A 12 -3.98 4.54 9.11
N LYS A 13 -5.30 4.63 8.86
CA LYS A 13 -6.31 3.77 9.51
C LYS A 13 -7.16 2.96 8.54
N GLY A 14 -6.82 2.97 7.25
CA GLY A 14 -7.50 2.17 6.23
C GLY A 14 -6.96 0.74 6.18
N CYS A 15 -7.28 0.04 5.09
CA CYS A 15 -6.89 -1.37 4.91
C CYS A 15 -5.41 -1.55 4.55
N ASN A 16 -4.74 -0.51 4.03
CA ASN A 16 -3.35 -0.58 3.56
C ASN A 16 -2.44 0.48 4.23
N PRO A 17 -2.27 0.46 5.56
CA PRO A 17 -1.51 1.47 6.29
C PRO A 17 0.02 1.30 6.19
N PHE A 18 0.52 0.52 5.22
CA PHE A 18 1.91 0.07 5.17
C PHE A 18 2.77 0.82 4.14
N VAL A 19 2.17 1.66 3.29
CA VAL A 19 2.86 2.29 2.15
C VAL A 19 3.25 3.75 2.43
N ILE A 20 2.52 4.44 3.31
CA ILE A 20 2.81 5.83 3.64
C ILE A 20 4.14 5.94 4.39
N GLN A 21 4.99 6.86 3.95
CA GLN A 21 6.32 7.07 4.48
C GLN A 21 6.60 8.55 4.69
N LEU A 22 7.45 8.85 5.66
CA LEU A 22 7.95 10.20 5.87
C LEU A 22 8.81 10.61 4.68
N CYS A 23 8.54 11.79 4.12
CA CYS A 23 9.34 12.34 3.03
C CYS A 23 10.62 12.96 3.59
N THR A 24 11.76 12.28 3.38
CA THR A 24 13.09 12.82 3.71
C THR A 24 13.63 13.70 2.59
N GLU A 25 13.41 13.27 1.35
CA GLU A 25 13.81 13.97 0.13
C GLU A 25 12.71 13.79 -0.91
N LEU A 26 12.52 14.80 -1.77
CA LEU A 26 11.50 14.72 -2.81
C LEU A 26 11.97 13.76 -3.91
N PRO A 27 11.16 12.77 -4.33
CA PRO A 27 11.55 11.88 -5.42
C PRO A 27 11.82 12.67 -6.72
N PRO A 28 12.82 12.31 -7.53
CA PRO A 28 13.12 13.01 -8.79
C PRO A 28 11.93 13.07 -9.75
N SER A 29 11.06 12.04 -9.72
CA SER A 29 9.83 12.00 -10.51
C SER A 29 8.77 13.02 -10.09
N MET A 30 8.93 13.63 -8.92
CA MET A 30 8.01 14.62 -8.33
C MET A 30 8.62 16.03 -8.27
N GLU A 31 9.80 16.26 -8.87
CA GLU A 31 10.49 17.55 -8.79
C GLU A 31 9.63 18.72 -9.29
N CYS A 32 8.81 18.47 -10.31
CA CYS A 32 7.88 19.46 -10.85
C CYS A 32 6.84 19.96 -9.82
N ILE A 33 6.58 19.21 -8.75
CA ILE A 33 5.59 19.53 -7.69
C ILE A 33 6.12 20.57 -6.71
N ARG A 34 7.44 20.80 -6.65
CA ARG A 34 8.08 21.72 -5.68
C ARG A 34 7.48 23.12 -5.69
N GLU A 35 7.16 23.64 -6.86
CA GLU A 35 6.58 24.97 -7.00
C GLU A 35 5.10 24.98 -6.61
N TRP A 36 4.36 23.94 -6.98
CA TRP A 36 2.92 23.86 -6.76
C TRP A 36 2.55 23.62 -5.30
N ILE A 37 3.37 22.92 -4.53
CA ILE A 37 3.01 22.60 -3.14
C ILE A 37 3.10 23.83 -2.21
N LYS A 38 3.83 24.88 -2.60
CA LYS A 38 4.12 26.07 -1.77
C LYS A 38 2.89 26.69 -1.08
N PRO A 39 1.74 26.92 -1.76
CA PRO A 39 0.57 27.52 -1.13
C PRO A 39 -0.05 26.64 -0.03
N HIS A 40 0.24 25.34 -0.04
CA HIS A 40 -0.37 24.34 0.85
C HIS A 40 0.54 23.97 2.02
N LEU A 41 1.71 24.61 2.13
CA LEU A 41 2.62 24.42 3.25
C LEU A 41 2.30 25.31 4.46
N GLU A 42 1.13 25.98 4.48
CA GLU A 42 0.70 26.84 5.60
C GLU A 42 1.74 27.93 5.95
N GLY A 43 2.40 28.47 4.93
CA GLY A 43 3.47 29.47 5.09
C GLY A 43 4.88 28.92 5.35
N TRP A 44 5.04 27.59 5.42
CA TRP A 44 6.34 26.95 5.58
C TRP A 44 7.05 26.76 4.24
N THR A 45 8.37 26.76 4.25
CA THR A 45 9.16 26.29 3.09
C THR A 45 9.19 24.76 3.03
N LEU A 46 9.38 24.19 1.84
CA LEU A 46 9.48 22.73 1.68
C LEU A 46 10.55 22.13 2.59
N GLN A 47 11.71 22.79 2.71
CA GLN A 47 12.80 22.36 3.58
C GLN A 47 12.40 22.35 5.05
N GLN A 48 11.71 23.39 5.52
CA GLN A 48 11.23 23.45 6.91
C GLN A 48 10.19 22.35 7.19
N THR A 49 9.28 22.08 6.24
CA THR A 49 8.26 21.03 6.36
C THR A 49 8.89 19.63 6.45
N ILE A 50 9.95 19.38 5.66
CA ILE A 50 10.72 18.14 5.70
C ILE A 50 11.43 17.99 7.05
N VAL A 51 12.15 19.02 7.51
CA VAL A 51 12.86 19.01 8.80
C VAL A 51 11.88 18.81 9.97
N ALA A 52 10.71 19.43 9.91
CA ALA A 52 9.65 19.28 10.92
C ALA A 52 8.86 17.96 10.80
N LYS A 53 9.21 17.09 9.85
CA LYS A 53 8.57 15.78 9.62
C LYS A 53 7.07 15.86 9.35
N ARG A 54 6.67 16.88 8.60
CA ARG A 54 5.26 17.17 8.26
C ARG A 54 4.85 16.73 6.85
N LEU A 55 5.80 16.29 6.03
CA LEU A 55 5.54 15.86 4.66
C LEU A 55 5.65 14.35 4.54
N TYR A 56 4.66 13.73 3.87
CA TYR A 56 4.57 12.28 3.69
C TYR A 56 4.34 11.97 2.22
N VAL A 57 4.86 10.84 1.77
CA VAL A 57 4.73 10.35 0.40
C VAL A 57 4.22 8.91 0.42
N VAL A 58 3.46 8.57 -0.62
CA VAL A 58 3.04 7.20 -0.93
C VAL A 58 3.45 6.95 -2.37
N ASP A 59 4.33 5.97 -2.59
CA ASP A 59 4.83 5.62 -3.92
C ASP A 59 4.51 4.17 -4.26
N TYR A 60 3.73 3.96 -5.32
CA TYR A 60 3.43 2.64 -5.89
C TYR A 60 4.40 2.26 -7.01
N ALA A 61 5.69 2.58 -6.86
CA ALA A 61 6.72 2.27 -7.86
C ALA A 61 6.78 0.79 -8.26
N ILE A 62 6.37 -0.13 -7.39
CA ILE A 62 6.26 -1.57 -7.69
C ILE A 62 5.30 -1.89 -8.84
N MET A 63 4.36 -0.98 -9.13
CA MET A 63 3.39 -1.11 -10.22
C MET A 63 3.91 -0.51 -11.55
N ARG A 64 5.14 0.03 -11.60
CA ARG A 64 5.74 0.53 -12.84
C ARG A 64 5.90 -0.60 -13.86
N GLY A 65 5.61 -0.30 -15.12
CA GLY A 65 5.70 -1.28 -16.21
C GLY A 65 4.41 -2.08 -16.47
N LEU A 66 3.39 -1.92 -15.63
CA LEU A 66 2.05 -2.43 -15.96
C LEU A 66 1.49 -1.69 -17.18
N HIS A 67 0.86 -2.43 -18.09
CA HIS A 67 0.21 -1.84 -19.26
C HIS A 67 -1.02 -1.04 -18.81
N CYS A 68 -0.86 0.28 -18.77
CA CYS A 68 -1.91 1.23 -18.45
C CYS A 68 -2.02 2.27 -19.56
N ARG A 69 -3.17 2.95 -19.62
CA ARG A 69 -3.29 4.16 -20.46
C ARG A 69 -2.29 5.20 -19.96
N PRO A 70 -1.62 5.96 -20.85
CA PRO A 70 -0.72 7.02 -20.44
C PRO A 70 -1.44 7.98 -19.51
N GLY A 71 -0.91 8.15 -18.30
CA GLY A 71 -1.45 9.07 -17.31
C GLY A 71 -1.02 10.50 -17.61
N ARG A 72 -1.78 11.46 -17.06
CA ARG A 72 -1.31 12.84 -16.88
C ARG A 72 -1.00 13.07 -15.40
N LEU A 73 -0.17 14.08 -15.12
CA LEU A 73 -0.04 14.59 -13.76
C LEU A 73 -1.35 15.29 -13.38
N PHE A 74 -1.92 14.92 -12.24
CA PHE A 74 -3.06 15.61 -11.64
C PHE A 74 -2.58 16.53 -10.54
N LEU A 75 -3.12 17.75 -10.53
CA LEU A 75 -2.81 18.76 -9.52
C LEU A 75 -4.06 19.05 -8.68
N PHE A 76 -3.84 19.48 -7.44
CA PHE A 76 -4.94 19.90 -6.56
C PHE A 76 -5.65 21.17 -7.06
N THR A 77 -5.00 21.93 -7.97
CA THR A 77 -5.59 23.10 -8.67
C THR A 77 -6.46 22.71 -9.85
N ASP A 78 -6.43 21.44 -10.28
CA ASP A 78 -7.28 20.98 -11.36
C ASP A 78 -8.76 21.08 -10.97
N SER A 79 -9.65 20.93 -11.94
CA SER A 79 -11.08 20.92 -11.66
C SER A 79 -11.44 19.90 -10.57
N SER A 80 -12.53 20.15 -9.83
CA SER A 80 -12.98 19.23 -8.79
C SER A 80 -13.17 17.80 -9.32
N ASP A 81 -13.59 17.65 -10.57
CA ASP A 81 -13.79 16.36 -11.22
C ASP A 81 -12.47 15.66 -11.55
N ASP A 82 -11.48 16.41 -12.06
CA ASP A 82 -10.14 15.89 -12.32
C ASP A 82 -9.45 15.47 -11.00
N TRP A 83 -9.57 16.27 -9.93
CA TRP A 83 -9.03 15.93 -8.63
C TRP A 83 -9.71 14.72 -8.01
N LEU A 84 -11.02 14.59 -8.18
CA LEU A 84 -11.75 13.40 -7.76
C LEU A 84 -11.29 12.16 -8.53
N GLN A 85 -11.10 12.26 -9.84
CA GLN A 85 -10.53 11.17 -10.65
C GLN A 85 -9.13 10.79 -10.19
N ALA A 86 -8.25 11.75 -9.91
CA ALA A 86 -6.91 11.50 -9.40
C ALA A 86 -6.96 10.66 -8.11
N LYS A 87 -7.81 11.03 -7.15
CA LYS A 87 -8.01 10.31 -5.89
C LYS A 87 -8.59 8.90 -6.11
N LEU A 88 -9.49 8.74 -7.08
CA LEU A 88 -10.05 7.44 -7.45
C LEU A 88 -8.98 6.50 -8.02
N TRP A 89 -8.16 6.99 -8.96
CA TRP A 89 -7.05 6.22 -9.52
C TRP A 89 -6.01 5.85 -8.46
N PHE A 90 -5.68 6.79 -7.58
CA PHE A 90 -4.77 6.51 -6.47
C PHE A 90 -5.33 5.42 -5.54
N ASN A 91 -6.61 5.48 -5.18
CA ASN A 91 -7.24 4.47 -4.35
C ASN A 91 -7.37 3.11 -5.06
N LEU A 92 -7.53 3.09 -6.38
CA LEU A 92 -7.47 1.86 -7.16
C LEU A 92 -6.08 1.22 -7.08
N ALA A 93 -5.01 2.02 -7.25
CA ALA A 93 -3.64 1.55 -7.10
C ALA A 93 -3.36 1.02 -5.67
N ASP A 94 -3.80 1.75 -4.64
CA ASP A 94 -3.71 1.32 -3.23
C ASP A 94 -4.43 -0.01 -2.97
N ALA A 95 -5.61 -0.19 -3.55
CA ALA A 95 -6.39 -1.43 -3.45
C ALA A 95 -5.70 -2.60 -4.18
N CYS A 96 -5.19 -2.38 -5.40
CA CYS A 96 -4.42 -3.39 -6.14
C CYS A 96 -3.17 -3.80 -5.36
N HIS A 97 -2.41 -2.83 -4.85
CA HIS A 97 -1.24 -3.09 -4.01
C HIS A 97 -1.61 -3.89 -2.76
N HIS A 98 -2.65 -3.47 -2.03
CA HIS A 98 -3.15 -4.17 -0.84
C HIS A 98 -3.57 -5.61 -1.14
N MET A 99 -4.23 -5.86 -2.26
CA MET A 99 -4.63 -7.22 -2.63
C MET A 99 -3.42 -8.10 -2.95
N ILE A 100 -2.42 -7.58 -3.67
CA ILE A 100 -1.23 -8.36 -4.01
C ILE A 100 -0.36 -8.57 -2.77
N ALA A 101 0.06 -7.49 -2.11
CA ALA A 101 0.98 -7.55 -0.99
C ALA A 101 0.31 -8.08 0.29
N GLY A 102 -0.88 -7.57 0.63
CA GLY A 102 -1.57 -7.92 1.86
C GLY A 102 -2.24 -9.29 1.81
N ARG A 103 -2.78 -9.71 0.66
CA ARG A 103 -3.53 -10.97 0.56
C ARG A 103 -2.75 -12.11 -0.08
N LEU A 104 -2.00 -11.88 -1.16
CA LEU A 104 -1.26 -12.99 -1.79
C LEU A 104 0.04 -13.30 -1.04
N LEU A 105 0.87 -12.30 -0.73
CA LEU A 105 2.17 -12.54 -0.09
C LEU A 105 2.04 -13.08 1.33
N ASN A 106 1.13 -12.53 2.17
CA ASN A 106 0.92 -13.06 3.52
C ASN A 106 0.46 -14.52 3.49
N HIS A 107 -0.50 -14.87 2.63
CA HIS A 107 -1.03 -16.22 2.56
C HIS A 107 0.00 -17.23 2.03
N LEU A 108 0.78 -16.87 1.00
CA LEU A 108 1.83 -17.73 0.44
C LEU A 108 3.02 -17.91 1.41
N LEU A 109 3.45 -16.82 2.05
CA LEU A 109 4.51 -16.89 3.07
C LEU A 109 4.08 -17.74 4.26
N LEU A 110 2.88 -17.52 4.80
CA LEU A 110 2.37 -18.32 5.91
C LEU A 110 2.23 -19.79 5.53
N GLU A 111 1.86 -20.11 4.28
CA GLU A 111 1.77 -21.50 3.82
C GLU A 111 3.15 -22.16 3.78
N SER A 112 4.18 -21.45 3.32
CA SER A 112 5.56 -21.98 3.35
C SER A 112 6.04 -22.29 4.77
N ILE A 113 5.74 -21.41 5.74
CA ILE A 113 6.07 -21.62 7.15
C ILE A 113 5.30 -22.83 7.68
N TYR A 114 4.00 -22.92 7.38
CA TYR A 114 3.17 -24.06 7.77
C TYR A 114 3.70 -25.38 7.22
N VAL A 115 4.02 -25.44 5.91
CA VAL A 115 4.55 -26.65 5.27
C VAL A 115 5.88 -27.05 5.90
N SER A 116 6.78 -26.08 6.15
CA SER A 116 8.05 -26.35 6.83
C SER A 116 7.85 -26.89 8.24
N MET A 117 6.97 -26.27 9.05
CA MET A 117 6.62 -26.73 10.38
C MET A 117 6.07 -28.17 10.36
N ARG A 118 5.13 -28.46 9.45
CA ARG A 118 4.51 -29.79 9.32
C ARG A 118 5.48 -30.89 8.89
N ARG A 119 6.51 -30.55 8.11
CA ARG A 119 7.49 -31.50 7.57
C ARG A 119 8.68 -31.75 8.49
N ASN A 120 9.06 -30.75 9.29
CA ASN A 120 10.32 -30.78 10.04
C ASN A 120 10.14 -30.83 11.56
N LEU A 121 8.94 -30.60 12.10
CA LEU A 121 8.70 -30.62 13.55
C LEU A 121 7.71 -31.73 13.93
N ALA A 122 8.05 -32.50 14.95
CA ALA A 122 7.14 -33.45 15.57
C ALA A 122 5.96 -32.71 16.25
N GLN A 123 4.79 -33.36 16.32
CA GLN A 123 3.61 -32.73 16.93
C GLN A 123 3.77 -32.45 18.44
N SER A 124 4.65 -33.19 19.12
CA SER A 124 5.04 -32.97 20.51
C SER A 124 6.03 -31.82 20.68
N HIS A 125 6.62 -31.31 19.60
CA HIS A 125 7.61 -30.25 19.67
C HIS A 125 6.96 -28.94 20.15
N PRO A 126 7.54 -28.20 21.13
CA PRO A 126 6.94 -26.98 21.68
C PRO A 126 6.60 -25.92 20.61
N ILE A 127 7.50 -25.72 19.63
CA ILE A 127 7.26 -24.79 18.51
C ILE A 127 6.07 -25.25 17.64
N TYR A 128 5.89 -26.56 17.42
CA TYR A 128 4.73 -27.05 16.67
C TYR A 128 3.43 -26.74 17.42
N GLN A 129 3.39 -27.03 18.72
CA GLN A 129 2.20 -26.77 19.54
C GLN A 129 1.85 -25.28 19.63
N LEU A 130 2.87 -24.42 19.69
CA LEU A 130 2.70 -22.97 19.67
C LEU A 130 2.12 -22.48 18.34
N LEU A 131 2.65 -22.96 17.21
CA LEU A 131 2.29 -22.44 15.89
C LEU A 131 1.03 -23.06 15.29
N ALA A 132 0.72 -24.33 15.60
CA ALA A 132 -0.38 -25.06 14.99
C ALA A 132 -1.75 -24.37 15.05
N PRO A 133 -2.16 -23.70 16.16
CA PRO A 133 -3.41 -22.96 16.23
C PRO A 133 -3.48 -21.78 15.25
N HIS A 134 -2.35 -21.13 14.95
CA HIS A 134 -2.29 -19.96 14.06
C HIS A 134 -2.44 -20.31 12.58
N PHE A 135 -2.26 -21.58 12.21
CA PHE A 135 -2.41 -22.05 10.83
C PHE A 135 -3.75 -22.76 10.56
N ARG A 136 -4.70 -22.69 11.50
CA ARG A 136 -6.03 -23.26 11.31
C ARG A 136 -6.67 -22.67 10.06
N SER A 137 -7.16 -23.54 9.17
CA SER A 137 -7.82 -23.19 7.91
C SER A 137 -6.95 -22.53 6.82
N LEU A 138 -5.65 -22.29 7.07
CA LEU A 138 -4.78 -21.63 6.09
C LEU A 138 -4.76 -22.35 4.74
N LEU A 139 -4.54 -23.66 4.73
CA LEU A 139 -4.52 -24.45 3.49
C LEU A 139 -5.87 -24.46 2.76
N ALA A 140 -6.98 -24.48 3.50
CA ALA A 140 -8.31 -24.48 2.91
C ALA A 140 -8.58 -23.16 2.17
N VAL A 141 -8.21 -22.04 2.80
CA VAL A 141 -8.32 -20.70 2.21
C VAL A 141 -7.41 -20.55 0.99
N ASN A 142 -6.15 -20.97 1.09
CA ASN A 142 -5.20 -20.85 -0.02
C ASN A 142 -5.63 -21.69 -1.22
N ARG A 143 -6.10 -22.92 -0.99
CA ARG A 143 -6.64 -23.78 -2.06
C ARG A 143 -7.85 -23.14 -2.75
N TYR A 144 -8.74 -22.53 -1.98
CA TYR A 144 -9.89 -21.80 -2.54
C TYR A 144 -9.44 -20.62 -3.40
N LEU A 145 -8.48 -19.81 -2.94
CA LEU A 145 -7.98 -18.67 -3.71
C LEU A 145 -7.32 -19.09 -5.03
N LEU A 146 -6.52 -20.16 -5.01
CA LEU A 146 -5.85 -20.67 -6.21
C LEU A 146 -6.83 -21.24 -7.25
N SER A 147 -7.99 -21.74 -6.82
CA SER A 147 -9.02 -22.24 -7.75
C SER A 147 -9.69 -21.14 -8.59
N PHE A 148 -9.57 -19.86 -8.20
CA PHE A 148 -10.09 -18.73 -8.98
C PHE A 148 -9.08 -18.16 -9.99
N SER A 149 -7.79 -18.43 -9.82
CA SER A 149 -6.73 -17.96 -10.74
C SER A 149 -6.58 -18.80 -12.02
N ALA A 150 -7.42 -19.82 -12.22
CA ALA A 150 -7.41 -20.69 -13.39
C ALA A 150 -8.54 -20.40 -14.41
N LEU A 151 -9.26 -19.28 -14.25
CA LEU A 151 -10.26 -18.73 -15.17
C LEU A 151 -9.79 -17.37 -15.69
#